data_AF-A0A2S4KHY7-F1
#
_entry.id   AF-A0A2S4KHY7-F1
#
_cell.length_a   1.000
_cell.length_b   1.000
_cell.length_c   1.000
_cell.angle_alpha   90.00
_cell.angle_beta   90.00
_cell.angle_gamma   90.00
#
_symmetry.space_group_name_H-M   'P 1'
#
loop_
_entity.id
_entity.type
_entity.pdbx_description
1 polymer ?
#
loop_
_entity_poly.entity_id
_entity_poly.type
_entity_poly.pdbx_seq_one_letter_code
_entity_poly.pdbx_strand_id
1 'polypeptide(L)'
;MADNSVNRRNTLFVHPGLLLFGLHWDRSLAVEAGTILTEYRFAGKMLELPDRDLTPIYQHAITGPGTEFIGIHYSMGGRPDILRGSLDAIKQAAQFRGVPLHYHALLFDPFSISDIGTLIDVNESELGYVFVLLSSEYSFLRPDIRSLPRSFIESEKVFFIYAEDFGESWGHFGMLNAFRGQHFKDSEHSGGEKMRTLFQGMLALALNGQHAPALQDKQACESSPDYAEIRDMTSSSQSGTRGKP
;
A
#
# COMPACT_ATOMS: atom_id res chain seq x y z
N MET A 1 14.29 -14.92 15.53
CA MET A 1 12.82 -14.97 15.54
C MET A 1 12.35 -13.62 16.07
N ALA A 2 11.64 -12.83 15.26
CA ALA A 2 11.15 -11.51 15.70
C ALA A 2 10.18 -11.70 16.88
N ASP A 3 10.23 -10.79 17.85
CA ASP A 3 9.33 -10.80 19.00
C ASP A 3 7.88 -10.56 18.52
N ASN A 4 7.09 -11.63 18.49
CA ASN A 4 5.69 -11.62 18.08
C ASN A 4 4.77 -10.82 19.03
N SER A 5 5.29 -10.28 20.14
CA SER A 5 4.52 -9.46 21.07
C SER A 5 4.11 -8.11 20.47
N VAL A 6 4.95 -7.54 19.59
CA VAL A 6 4.71 -6.25 18.92
C VAL A 6 3.62 -6.37 17.85
N ASN A 7 3.69 -7.42 17.02
CA ASN A 7 2.72 -7.63 15.93
C ASN A 7 1.28 -7.88 16.42
N ARG A 8 1.11 -8.40 17.65
CA ARG A 8 -0.21 -8.60 18.27
C ARG A 8 -0.89 -7.30 18.72
N ARG A 9 -0.21 -6.16 18.66
CA ARG A 9 -0.77 -4.84 19.04
C ARG A 9 -1.22 -4.02 17.84
N ASN A 10 -0.73 -4.36 16.63
CA ASN A 10 -1.00 -3.58 15.43
C ASN A 10 -2.42 -3.86 14.92
N THR A 11 -3.08 -2.81 14.44
CA THR A 11 -4.41 -2.91 13.83
C THR A 11 -4.31 -2.65 12.35
N LEU A 12 -4.95 -3.52 11.60
CA LEU A 12 -5.08 -3.41 10.16
C LEU A 12 -6.47 -2.88 9.82
N PHE A 13 -6.52 -1.75 9.12
CA PHE A 13 -7.75 -1.18 8.57
C PHE A 13 -7.89 -1.63 7.11
N VAL A 14 -9.04 -2.19 6.74
CA VAL A 14 -9.31 -2.64 5.36
C VAL A 14 -10.32 -1.70 4.73
N HIS A 15 -9.90 -1.03 3.65
CA HIS A 15 -10.73 -0.23 2.77
C HIS A 15 -11.01 -1.06 1.50
N PRO A 16 -12.14 -1.78 1.42
CA PRO A 16 -12.46 -2.64 0.28
C PRO A 16 -12.74 -1.83 -0.99
N GLY A 17 -12.80 -2.48 -2.15
CA GLY A 17 -13.03 -1.83 -3.45
C GLY A 17 -14.49 -1.42 -3.71
N LEU A 18 -14.98 -1.72 -4.91
CA LEU A 18 -16.31 -1.42 -5.44
C LEU A 18 -17.42 -2.15 -4.66
N LEU A 19 -18.17 -1.39 -3.87
CA LEU A 19 -19.37 -1.87 -3.17
C LEU A 19 -20.65 -1.53 -3.96
N LEU A 20 -20.73 -1.92 -5.23
CA LEU A 20 -21.92 -1.64 -6.06
C LEU A 20 -22.92 -2.81 -6.06
N PHE A 21 -24.20 -2.47 -5.91
CA PHE A 21 -25.37 -3.32 -6.21
C PHE A 21 -25.39 -4.71 -5.55
N GLY A 22 -24.94 -4.84 -4.30
CA GLY A 22 -24.98 -6.13 -3.58
C GLY A 22 -24.02 -7.19 -4.13
N LEU A 23 -23.18 -6.83 -5.10
CA LEU A 23 -22.10 -7.67 -5.62
C LEU A 23 -20.84 -7.40 -4.80
N HIS A 24 -20.63 -8.20 -3.76
CA HIS A 24 -19.46 -8.15 -2.87
C HIS A 24 -18.21 -8.80 -3.49
N TRP A 25 -18.03 -8.72 -4.82
CA TRP A 25 -17.02 -9.51 -5.54
C TRP A 25 -15.58 -9.19 -5.13
N ASP A 26 -15.31 -7.97 -4.67
CA ASP A 26 -13.99 -7.54 -4.22
C ASP A 26 -13.88 -7.24 -2.71
N ARG A 27 -15.01 -6.97 -2.05
CA ARG A 27 -15.12 -6.92 -0.58
C ARG A 27 -14.49 -8.16 0.04
N SER A 28 -14.81 -9.34 -0.50
CA SER A 28 -14.25 -10.60 -0.02
C SER A 28 -12.72 -10.62 -0.14
N LEU A 29 -12.13 -10.10 -1.22
CA LEU A 29 -10.68 -10.20 -1.44
C LEU A 29 -9.85 -9.39 -0.44
N ALA A 30 -10.22 -8.12 -0.22
CA ALA A 30 -9.48 -7.25 0.71
C ALA A 30 -9.69 -7.66 2.17
N VAL A 31 -10.91 -8.07 2.52
CA VAL A 31 -11.26 -8.54 3.87
C VAL A 31 -10.60 -9.89 4.16
N GLU A 32 -10.59 -10.81 3.21
CA GLU A 32 -9.90 -12.10 3.33
C GLU A 32 -8.39 -11.89 3.46
N ALA A 33 -7.77 -10.98 2.68
CA ALA A 33 -6.37 -10.63 2.87
C ALA A 33 -6.09 -10.07 4.27
N GLY A 34 -6.93 -9.17 4.78
CA GLY A 34 -6.82 -8.68 6.16
C GLY A 34 -6.99 -9.79 7.21
N THR A 35 -7.85 -10.77 6.93
CA THR A 35 -8.07 -11.95 7.79
C THR A 35 -6.83 -12.84 7.82
N ILE A 36 -6.31 -13.20 6.65
CA ILE A 36 -5.09 -13.99 6.48
C ILE A 36 -3.90 -13.34 7.20
N LEU A 37 -3.74 -12.01 7.10
CA LEU A 37 -2.68 -11.29 7.80
C LEU A 37 -2.83 -11.33 9.32
N THR A 38 -4.06 -11.32 9.82
CA THR A 38 -4.36 -11.47 11.25
C THR A 38 -4.07 -12.90 11.72
N GLU A 39 -4.45 -13.91 10.94
CA GLU A 39 -4.17 -15.33 11.22
C GLU A 39 -2.67 -15.61 11.28
N TYR A 40 -1.91 -15.07 10.32
CA TYR A 40 -0.45 -15.14 10.31
C TYR A 40 0.24 -14.24 11.35
N ARG A 41 -0.53 -13.59 12.23
CA ARG A 41 -0.03 -12.77 13.34
C ARG A 41 0.78 -11.53 12.90
N PHE A 42 0.49 -10.98 11.72
CA PHE A 42 1.04 -9.68 11.33
C PHE A 42 0.26 -8.51 11.94
N ALA A 43 -1.01 -8.73 12.25
CA ALA A 43 -1.84 -7.80 13.01
C ALA A 43 -2.52 -8.54 14.17
N GLY A 44 -2.80 -7.81 15.24
CA GLY A 44 -3.60 -8.31 16.36
C GLY A 44 -5.08 -8.38 16.02
N LYS A 45 -5.56 -7.50 15.14
CA LYS A 45 -6.93 -7.46 14.64
C LYS A 45 -7.03 -6.75 13.30
N MET A 46 -8.15 -7.00 12.63
CA MET A 46 -8.56 -6.31 11.41
C MET A 46 -9.89 -5.58 11.64
N LEU A 47 -10.01 -4.37 11.10
CA LEU A 47 -11.23 -3.57 11.05
C LEU A 47 -11.57 -3.28 9.59
N GLU A 48 -12.69 -3.83 9.12
CA GLU A 48 -13.24 -3.51 7.81
C GLU A 48 -13.94 -2.14 7.85
N LEU A 49 -13.71 -1.32 6.82
CA LEU A 49 -14.29 0.02 6.66
C LEU A 49 -15.13 0.08 5.38
N PRO A 50 -16.32 -0.56 5.35
CA PRO A 50 -17.09 -0.74 4.13
C PRO A 50 -17.63 0.60 3.60
N ASP A 51 -18.20 1.45 4.45
CA ASP A 51 -18.92 2.66 4.00
C ASP A 51 -18.03 3.88 3.79
N ARG A 52 -16.71 3.68 3.69
CA ARG A 52 -15.71 4.77 3.76
C ARG A 52 -15.87 5.60 5.05
N ASP A 53 -16.52 5.05 6.06
CA ASP A 53 -16.56 5.64 7.39
C ASP A 53 -15.18 5.50 8.03
N LEU A 54 -14.58 6.65 8.34
CA LEU A 54 -13.24 6.76 8.89
C LEU A 54 -13.28 6.93 10.42
N THR A 55 -14.47 7.09 10.99
CA THR A 55 -14.70 7.18 12.44
C THR A 55 -14.05 6.01 13.21
N PRO A 56 -14.12 4.75 12.73
CA PRO A 56 -13.48 3.64 13.43
C PRO A 56 -11.94 3.75 13.48
N ILE A 57 -11.31 4.42 12.50
CA ILE A 57 -9.87 4.68 12.52
C ILE A 57 -9.54 5.58 13.70
N TYR A 58 -10.20 6.73 13.80
CA TYR A 58 -9.98 7.69 14.88
C TYR A 58 -10.24 7.05 16.26
N GLN A 59 -11.41 6.44 16.44
CA GLN A 59 -11.80 5.80 17.71
C GLN A 59 -10.79 4.74 18.15
N HIS A 60 -10.30 3.95 17.20
CA HIS A 60 -9.32 2.95 17.52
C HIS A 60 -7.95 3.56 17.80
N ALA A 61 -7.53 4.57 17.04
CA ALA A 61 -6.23 5.21 17.22
C ALA A 61 -6.10 5.93 18.57
N ILE A 62 -7.19 6.48 19.13
CA ILE A 62 -7.17 7.16 20.45
C ILE A 62 -7.18 6.19 21.64
N THR A 63 -7.75 4.99 21.49
CA THR A 63 -7.92 4.02 22.60
C THR A 63 -7.03 2.79 22.49
N GLY A 64 -6.54 2.50 21.29
CA GLY A 64 -5.78 1.30 20.96
C GLY A 64 -4.33 1.35 21.42
N PRO A 65 -3.72 0.18 21.68
CA PRO A 65 -2.29 0.09 21.89
C PRO A 65 -1.53 0.37 20.58
N GLY A 66 -0.32 0.92 20.69
CA GLY A 66 0.58 1.15 19.56
C GLY A 66 0.56 2.59 19.02
N THR A 67 1.48 2.84 18.09
CA THR A 67 1.66 4.12 17.36
C THR A 67 1.66 3.93 15.84
N GLU A 68 1.80 2.69 15.38
CA GLU A 68 1.88 2.36 13.96
C GLU A 68 0.58 1.67 13.51
N PHE A 69 -0.04 2.21 12.47
CA PHE A 69 -1.31 1.72 11.91
C PHE A 69 -1.14 1.38 10.45
N ILE A 70 -1.81 0.33 9.98
CA ILE A 70 -1.70 -0.12 8.59
C ILE A 70 -3.07 -0.07 7.93
N GLY A 71 -3.15 0.55 6.76
CA GLY A 71 -4.30 0.53 5.87
C GLY A 71 -4.05 -0.37 4.67
N ILE A 72 -4.93 -1.36 4.45
CA ILE A 72 -5.07 -2.02 3.14
C ILE A 72 -6.12 -1.27 2.35
N HIS A 73 -5.72 -0.75 1.20
CA HIS A 73 -6.54 0.07 0.33
C HIS A 73 -6.63 -0.59 -1.05
N TYR A 74 -7.78 -1.16 -1.37
CA TYR A 74 -7.94 -1.94 -2.61
C TYR A 74 -8.82 -1.21 -3.62
N SER A 75 -8.36 -1.04 -4.86
CA SER A 75 -9.17 -0.50 -5.96
C SER A 75 -9.83 0.85 -5.56
N MET A 76 -11.16 0.93 -5.55
CA MET A 76 -11.89 2.12 -5.08
C MET A 76 -11.67 2.47 -3.60
N GLY A 77 -11.20 1.54 -2.77
CA GLY A 77 -10.76 1.80 -1.40
C GLY A 77 -9.41 2.52 -1.31
N GLY A 78 -8.64 2.50 -2.41
CA GLY A 78 -7.36 3.21 -2.56
C GLY A 78 -7.45 4.54 -3.26
N ARG A 79 -8.65 5.13 -3.36
CA ARG A 79 -8.77 6.51 -3.81
C ARG A 79 -8.02 7.45 -2.86
N PRO A 80 -7.34 8.48 -3.39
CA PRO A 80 -6.59 9.43 -2.57
C PRO A 80 -7.40 10.15 -1.48
N ASP A 81 -8.70 10.41 -1.69
CA ASP A 81 -9.57 11.02 -0.68
C ASP A 81 -9.79 10.13 0.54
N ILE A 82 -9.82 8.81 0.35
CA ILE A 82 -9.92 7.84 1.45
C ILE A 82 -8.61 7.78 2.24
N LEU A 83 -7.47 7.80 1.54
CA LEU A 83 -6.16 7.87 2.20
C LEU A 83 -6.02 9.17 3.01
N ARG A 84 -6.40 10.31 2.42
CA ARG A 84 -6.42 11.62 3.10
C ARG A 84 -7.25 11.56 4.39
N GLY A 85 -8.48 11.07 4.29
CA GLY A 85 -9.33 10.98 5.47
C GLY A 85 -8.80 10.00 6.53
N SER A 86 -8.12 8.94 6.13
CA SER A 86 -7.42 8.03 7.07
C SER A 86 -6.29 8.76 7.80
N LEU A 87 -5.49 9.54 7.08
CA LEU A 87 -4.43 10.38 7.66
C LEU A 87 -4.99 11.45 8.59
N ASP A 88 -6.12 12.09 8.23
CA ASP A 88 -6.78 13.09 9.08
C ASP A 88 -7.29 12.48 10.39
N ALA A 89 -7.83 11.26 10.34
CA ALA A 89 -8.23 10.53 11.53
C ALA A 89 -7.03 10.22 12.44
N ILE A 90 -5.90 9.82 11.88
CA ILE A 90 -4.66 9.55 12.63
C ILE A 90 -4.06 10.84 13.20
N LYS A 91 -4.05 11.93 12.44
CA LYS A 91 -3.61 13.25 12.88
C LYS A 91 -4.42 13.76 14.06
N GLN A 92 -5.75 13.67 13.97
CA GLN A 92 -6.63 14.00 15.09
C GLN A 92 -6.36 13.12 16.32
N ALA A 93 -6.14 11.82 16.12
CA ALA A 93 -5.84 10.90 17.21
C ALA A 93 -4.47 11.18 17.86
N ALA A 94 -3.47 11.55 17.06
CA ALA A 94 -2.13 11.90 17.54
C ALA A 94 -2.18 13.16 18.41
N GLN A 95 -2.91 14.19 17.96
CA GLN A 95 -3.18 15.39 18.74
C GLN A 95 -3.90 15.08 20.06
N PHE A 96 -4.92 14.22 20.02
CA PHE A 96 -5.66 13.81 21.22
C PHE A 96 -4.78 13.04 22.22
N ARG A 97 -3.97 12.10 21.75
CA ARG A 97 -3.10 11.27 22.61
C ARG A 97 -1.84 11.99 23.08
N GLY A 98 -1.44 13.09 22.42
CA GLY A 98 -0.20 13.79 22.70
C GLY A 98 1.06 12.97 22.37
N VAL A 99 0.96 11.99 21.47
CA VAL A 99 2.08 11.16 21.00
C VAL A 99 2.03 11.04 19.47
N PRO A 100 3.18 10.92 18.79
CA PRO A 100 3.21 10.67 17.36
C PRO A 100 2.51 9.35 17.01
N LEU A 101 1.73 9.36 15.94
CA LEU A 101 1.10 8.18 15.33
C LEU A 101 1.38 8.19 13.84
N HIS A 102 1.59 7.02 13.25
CA HIS A 102 1.87 6.85 11.83
C HIS A 102 0.87 5.91 11.18
N TYR A 103 0.51 6.24 9.94
CA TYR A 103 -0.33 5.44 9.07
C TYR A 103 0.47 4.98 7.86
N HIS A 104 0.62 3.68 7.70
CA HIS A 104 1.22 3.04 6.54
C HIS A 104 0.12 2.60 5.59
N ALA A 105 0.24 2.92 4.31
CA ALA A 105 -0.74 2.58 3.29
C ALA A 105 -0.20 1.48 2.37
N LEU A 106 -0.97 0.41 2.22
CA LEU A 106 -0.79 -0.61 1.20
C LEU A 106 -1.87 -0.38 0.15
N LEU A 107 -1.52 0.29 -0.94
CA LEU A 107 -2.41 0.62 -2.06
C LEU A 107 -2.32 -0.47 -3.13
N PHE A 108 -3.38 -1.24 -3.31
CA PHE A 108 -3.47 -2.33 -4.29
C PHE A 108 -4.33 -1.87 -5.46
N ASP A 109 -3.68 -1.71 -6.61
CA ASP A 109 -4.28 -1.15 -7.84
C ASP A 109 -5.24 0.02 -7.54
N PRO A 110 -4.76 1.07 -6.85
CA PRO A 110 -5.62 2.15 -6.36
C PRO A 110 -6.33 2.90 -7.50
N PHE A 111 -7.63 3.14 -7.31
CA PHE A 111 -8.43 3.91 -8.26
C PHE A 111 -8.09 5.41 -8.19
N SER A 112 -7.99 6.08 -9.35
CA SER A 112 -7.72 7.53 -9.45
C SER A 112 -6.44 7.98 -8.73
N ILE A 113 -5.37 7.16 -8.79
CA ILE A 113 -4.11 7.47 -8.11
C ILE A 113 -3.47 8.79 -8.58
N SER A 114 -3.79 9.24 -9.80
CA SER A 114 -3.34 10.52 -10.35
C SER A 114 -3.61 11.71 -9.41
N ASP A 115 -4.69 11.66 -8.62
CA ASP A 115 -5.09 12.75 -7.75
C ASP A 115 -4.27 12.81 -6.45
N ILE A 116 -3.45 11.78 -6.17
CA ILE A 116 -2.72 11.65 -4.89
C ILE A 116 -1.80 12.83 -4.64
N GLY A 117 -1.19 13.40 -5.69
CA GLY A 117 -0.31 14.55 -5.60
C GLY A 117 -0.98 15.84 -5.16
N THR A 118 -2.30 15.92 -5.28
CA THR A 118 -3.09 17.09 -4.87
C THR A 118 -3.64 16.95 -3.45
N LEU A 119 -3.78 15.72 -2.95
CA LEU A 119 -4.48 15.42 -1.70
C LEU A 119 -3.54 14.93 -0.58
N ILE A 120 -2.40 14.37 -0.93
CA ILE A 120 -1.46 13.78 0.02
C ILE A 120 -0.14 14.52 -0.06
N ASP A 121 0.25 15.18 1.04
CA ASP A 121 1.62 15.62 1.20
C ASP A 121 2.44 14.45 1.77
N VAL A 122 3.36 13.94 0.95
CA VAL A 122 4.20 12.78 1.28
C VAL A 122 5.10 13.05 2.50
N ASN A 123 5.32 14.32 2.84
CA ASN A 123 6.16 14.73 3.98
C ASN A 123 5.38 14.85 5.29
N GLU A 124 4.05 14.63 5.29
CA GLU A 124 3.27 14.63 6.53
C GLU A 124 3.85 13.66 7.55
N SER A 125 3.93 14.12 8.81
CA SER A 125 4.48 13.35 9.92
C SER A 125 3.70 12.07 10.18
N GLU A 126 2.39 12.12 9.99
CA GLU A 126 1.47 11.02 10.22
C GLU A 126 1.47 10.00 9.09
N LEU A 127 2.04 10.35 7.94
CA LEU A 127 2.24 9.40 6.84
C LEU A 127 3.51 8.61 7.08
N GLY A 128 3.36 7.31 7.29
CA GLY A 128 4.46 6.35 7.33
C GLY A 128 4.92 5.99 5.91
N TYR A 129 4.91 4.70 5.60
CA TYR A 129 5.27 4.18 4.28
C TYR A 129 4.03 4.01 3.40
N VAL A 130 4.18 4.27 2.11
CA VAL A 130 3.17 3.98 1.08
C VAL A 130 3.74 2.94 0.13
N PHE A 131 3.11 1.77 0.10
CA PHE A 131 3.39 0.73 -0.87
C PHE A 131 2.31 0.78 -1.93
N VAL A 132 2.69 1.01 -3.18
CA VAL A 132 1.80 0.98 -4.34
C VAL A 132 2.06 -0.31 -5.10
N LEU A 133 1.11 -1.24 -5.00
CA LEU A 133 1.18 -2.54 -5.62
C LEU A 133 0.33 -2.53 -6.89
N LEU A 134 0.98 -2.88 -8.00
CA LEU A 134 0.41 -2.79 -9.33
C LEU A 134 0.25 -4.17 -9.95
N SER A 135 -0.90 -4.39 -10.55
CA SER A 135 -1.18 -5.49 -11.45
C SER A 135 -0.33 -5.40 -12.72
N SER A 136 -0.27 -6.49 -13.48
CA SER A 136 0.52 -6.56 -14.70
C SER A 136 0.17 -5.45 -15.70
N GLU A 137 1.12 -5.05 -16.54
CA GLU A 137 1.01 -3.99 -17.54
C GLU A 137 -0.16 -4.21 -18.51
N TYR A 138 -0.51 -5.47 -18.77
CA TYR A 138 -1.64 -5.87 -19.61
C TYR A 138 -2.98 -5.86 -18.87
N SER A 139 -3.00 -5.55 -17.57
CA SER A 139 -4.24 -5.52 -16.80
C SER A 139 -5.08 -4.31 -17.18
N PHE A 140 -6.32 -4.56 -17.61
CA PHE A 140 -7.25 -3.53 -18.06
C PHE A 140 -7.50 -2.41 -17.04
N LEU A 141 -7.35 -2.70 -15.74
CA LEU A 141 -7.61 -1.76 -14.65
C LEU A 141 -6.33 -1.30 -13.93
N ARG A 142 -5.13 -1.62 -14.45
CA ARG A 142 -3.88 -1.13 -13.86
C ARG A 142 -3.90 0.40 -13.82
N PRO A 143 -3.69 1.02 -12.65
CA PRO A 143 -3.73 2.47 -12.57
C PRO A 143 -2.49 3.09 -13.23
N ASP A 144 -2.71 4.21 -13.92
CA ASP A 144 -1.63 4.96 -14.57
C ASP A 144 -0.87 5.81 -13.54
N ILE A 145 0.39 5.43 -13.30
CA ILE A 145 1.27 6.11 -12.35
C ILE A 145 2.13 7.22 -12.99
N ARG A 146 2.12 7.37 -14.31
CA ARG A 146 2.96 8.37 -15.01
C ARG A 146 2.54 9.81 -14.71
N SER A 147 1.30 9.98 -14.29
CA SER A 147 0.73 11.28 -13.90
C SER A 147 1.08 11.69 -12.46
N LEU A 148 1.73 10.82 -11.68
CA LEU A 148 2.08 11.11 -10.30
C LEU A 148 3.16 12.19 -10.21
N PRO A 149 3.09 13.09 -9.21
CA PRO A 149 4.12 14.10 -9.07
C PRO A 149 5.45 13.46 -8.68
N ARG A 150 6.53 14.02 -9.22
CA ARG A 150 7.90 13.58 -8.95
C ARG A 150 8.22 13.51 -7.45
N SER A 151 7.77 14.49 -6.67
CA SER A 151 7.95 14.52 -5.22
C SER A 151 7.35 13.30 -4.51
N PHE A 152 6.28 12.73 -5.04
CA PHE A 152 5.68 11.51 -4.52
C PHE A 152 6.47 10.28 -4.98
N ILE A 153 6.80 10.19 -6.27
CA ILE A 153 7.50 9.04 -6.85
C ILE A 153 8.90 8.87 -6.22
N GLU A 154 9.62 9.97 -6.02
CA GLU A 154 11.01 9.95 -5.53
C GLU A 154 11.12 9.95 -4.00
N SER A 155 10.00 9.94 -3.27
CA SER A 155 10.02 9.95 -1.82
C SER A 155 10.54 8.64 -1.25
N GLU A 156 11.38 8.72 -0.21
CA GLU A 156 11.86 7.54 0.52
C GLU A 156 10.74 6.76 1.23
N LYS A 157 9.58 7.40 1.43
CA LYS A 157 8.40 6.78 2.01
C LYS A 157 7.59 5.95 1.01
N VAL A 158 7.83 6.11 -0.30
CA VAL A 158 6.99 5.53 -1.35
C VAL A 158 7.73 4.38 -2.04
N PHE A 159 7.04 3.26 -2.21
CA PHE A 159 7.55 2.05 -2.83
C PHE A 159 6.55 1.57 -3.88
N PHE A 160 6.97 1.54 -5.15
CA PHE A 160 6.21 0.89 -6.21
C PHE A 160 6.65 -0.55 -6.33
N ILE A 161 5.67 -1.45 -6.42
CA ILE A 161 5.86 -2.89 -6.47
C ILE A 161 5.05 -3.40 -7.65
N TYR A 162 5.73 -3.86 -8.69
CA TYR A 162 5.10 -4.30 -9.93
C TYR A 162 4.96 -5.82 -9.95
N ALA A 163 3.95 -6.35 -10.64
CA ALA A 163 3.79 -7.80 -10.84
C ALA A 163 5.01 -8.41 -11.54
N GLU A 164 5.53 -7.67 -12.51
CA GLU A 164 6.65 -8.05 -13.35
C GLU A 164 7.93 -8.28 -12.54
N ASP A 165 8.14 -7.54 -11.46
CA ASP A 165 9.32 -7.66 -10.58
C ASP A 165 9.43 -9.06 -9.95
N PHE A 166 8.32 -9.80 -9.88
CA PHE A 166 8.25 -11.15 -9.31
C PHE A 166 8.09 -12.25 -10.37
N GLY A 167 8.13 -11.88 -11.65
CA GLY A 167 7.82 -12.77 -12.77
C GLY A 167 6.34 -13.19 -12.79
N GLU A 168 5.45 -12.34 -12.27
CA GLU A 168 4.03 -12.64 -12.12
C GLU A 168 3.22 -11.79 -13.11
N SER A 169 2.08 -12.32 -13.56
CA SER A 169 1.19 -11.65 -14.50
C SER A 169 -0.22 -11.49 -13.93
N TRP A 170 -0.32 -11.19 -12.63
CA TRP A 170 -1.62 -11.07 -11.98
C TRP A 170 -2.41 -9.89 -12.56
N GLY A 171 -3.72 -10.07 -12.74
CA GLY A 171 -4.63 -8.97 -13.05
C GLY A 171 -5.01 -8.18 -11.79
N HIS A 172 -5.81 -7.13 -11.97
CA HIS A 172 -6.36 -6.26 -10.91
C HIS A 172 -6.92 -6.99 -9.68
N PHE A 173 -7.55 -8.15 -9.88
CA PHE A 173 -8.10 -9.01 -8.82
C PHE A 173 -7.18 -10.20 -8.47
N GLY A 174 -6.15 -10.43 -9.27
CA GLY A 174 -5.32 -11.63 -9.25
C GLY A 174 -4.40 -11.69 -8.03
N MET A 175 -3.86 -10.57 -7.58
CA MET A 175 -2.94 -10.55 -6.43
C MET A 175 -3.63 -11.03 -5.16
N LEU A 176 -4.78 -10.46 -4.80
CA LEU A 176 -5.54 -10.89 -3.63
C LEU A 176 -6.15 -12.28 -3.81
N ASN A 177 -6.47 -12.69 -5.06
CA ASN A 177 -6.91 -14.05 -5.32
C ASN A 177 -5.78 -15.09 -5.12
N ALA A 178 -4.53 -14.74 -5.46
CA ALA A 178 -3.36 -15.59 -5.18
C ALA A 178 -3.13 -15.78 -3.67
N PHE A 179 -3.49 -14.80 -2.84
CA PHE A 179 -3.52 -14.97 -1.38
C PHE A 179 -4.51 -16.03 -0.92
N ARG A 180 -5.71 -16.08 -1.53
CA ARG A 180 -6.75 -17.07 -1.19
C ARG A 180 -6.35 -18.49 -1.56
N GLY A 181 -5.58 -18.65 -2.63
CA GLY A 181 -5.14 -19.94 -3.16
C GLY A 181 -4.39 -20.81 -2.14
N GLN A 182 -3.87 -20.25 -1.04
CA GLN A 182 -3.24 -21.00 0.04
C GLN A 182 -4.19 -21.92 0.83
N HIS A 183 -5.52 -21.77 0.70
CA HIS A 183 -6.50 -22.67 1.32
C HIS A 183 -6.89 -23.89 0.47
N PHE A 184 -6.47 -23.98 -0.80
CA PHE A 184 -6.66 -25.18 -1.62
C PHE A 184 -5.34 -25.96 -1.70
N LYS A 185 -5.36 -27.17 -1.15
CA LYS A 185 -4.22 -28.08 -0.92
C LYS A 185 -3.42 -28.52 -2.17
N ASP A 186 -3.67 -27.97 -3.36
CA ASP A 186 -3.23 -28.60 -4.62
C ASP A 186 -2.49 -27.67 -5.60
N SER A 187 -1.69 -26.70 -5.15
CA SER A 187 -0.72 -26.09 -6.07
C SER A 187 0.64 -25.82 -5.44
N GLU A 188 1.57 -26.76 -5.68
CA GLU A 188 3.00 -26.71 -5.36
C GLU A 188 3.80 -25.63 -6.12
N HIS A 189 3.20 -24.58 -6.69
CA HIS A 189 3.93 -23.65 -7.57
C HIS A 189 3.79 -22.16 -7.19
N SER A 190 4.67 -21.76 -6.27
CA SER A 190 5.40 -20.47 -6.17
C SER A 190 4.68 -19.13 -5.97
N GLY A 191 3.46 -18.89 -6.45
CA GLY A 191 2.85 -17.55 -6.41
C GLY A 191 2.44 -17.10 -4.99
N GLY A 192 1.80 -17.98 -4.22
CA GLY A 192 1.30 -17.66 -2.88
C GLY A 192 2.41 -17.40 -1.85
N GLU A 193 3.52 -18.15 -1.90
CA GLU A 193 4.63 -17.97 -0.97
C GLU A 193 5.43 -16.69 -1.25
N LYS A 194 5.66 -16.35 -2.53
CA LYS A 194 6.25 -15.07 -2.93
C LYS A 194 5.42 -13.91 -2.39
N MET A 195 4.10 -13.97 -2.57
CA MET A 195 3.20 -12.93 -2.09
C MET A 195 3.17 -12.79 -0.57
N ARG A 196 3.16 -13.91 0.16
CA ARG A 196 3.31 -13.90 1.62
C ARG A 196 4.62 -13.24 2.05
N THR A 197 5.72 -13.57 1.37
CA THR A 197 7.05 -13.02 1.65
C THR A 197 7.10 -11.51 1.37
N LEU A 198 6.49 -11.07 0.28
CA LEU A 198 6.37 -9.65 -0.06
C LEU A 198 5.62 -8.86 1.01
N PHE A 199 4.45 -9.35 1.44
CA PHE A 199 3.69 -8.71 2.51
C PHE A 199 4.44 -8.71 3.84
N GLN A 200 5.11 -9.82 4.17
CA GLN A 200 6.00 -9.87 5.33
C GLN A 200 7.08 -8.78 5.29
N GLY A 201 7.71 -8.59 4.13
CA GLY A 201 8.71 -7.54 3.92
C GLY A 201 8.13 -6.14 4.11
N MET A 202 7.00 -5.84 3.47
CA MET A 202 6.33 -4.54 3.60
C MET A 202 5.91 -4.25 5.04
N LEU A 203 5.31 -5.22 5.72
CA LEU A 203 4.85 -5.08 7.10
C LEU A 203 6.02 -4.98 8.09
N ALA A 204 7.11 -5.71 7.86
CA ALA A 204 8.32 -5.59 8.66
C ALA A 204 8.97 -4.20 8.49
N LEU A 205 9.02 -3.67 7.28
CA LEU A 205 9.50 -2.32 7.01
C LEU A 205 8.60 -1.27 7.67
N ALA A 206 7.28 -1.43 7.52
CA ALA A 206 6.28 -0.54 8.12
C ALA A 206 6.39 -0.49 9.64
N LEU A 207 6.41 -1.65 10.29
CA LEU A 207 6.21 -1.74 11.74
C LEU A 207 7.50 -1.67 12.55
N ASN A 208 8.64 -2.04 11.97
CA ASN A 208 9.91 -2.14 12.70
C ASN A 208 10.99 -1.18 12.17
N GLY A 209 10.71 -0.42 11.09
CA GLY A 209 11.71 0.44 10.44
C GLY A 209 12.95 -0.32 9.95
N GLN A 210 12.91 -1.66 9.88
CA GLN A 210 14.02 -2.49 9.45
C GLN A 210 14.00 -2.64 7.93
N HIS A 211 15.17 -2.44 7.29
CA HIS A 211 15.36 -2.74 5.87
C HIS A 211 14.93 -4.18 5.58
N ALA A 212 13.81 -4.35 4.85
CA ALA A 212 13.40 -5.65 4.36
C ALA A 212 14.42 -6.09 3.28
N PRO A 213 15.08 -7.26 3.42
CA PRO A 213 16.05 -7.74 2.44
C PRO A 213 15.41 -7.98 1.06
N ALA A 214 14.09 -8.21 0.99
CA ALA A 214 13.35 -8.34 -0.26
C ALA A 214 13.10 -7.02 -1.02
N LEU A 215 13.33 -5.86 -0.38
CA LEU A 215 13.17 -4.53 -0.99
C LEU A 215 14.53 -3.87 -1.30
N GLN A 216 15.65 -4.55 -1.01
CA GLN A 216 16.99 -4.06 -1.36
C GLN A 216 17.31 -4.18 -2.85
N ASP A 217 16.49 -4.90 -3.63
CA ASP A 217 16.48 -4.85 -5.10
C ASP A 217 15.82 -3.56 -5.65
N LYS A 218 15.93 -2.43 -4.93
CA LYS A 218 15.70 -1.10 -5.51
C LYS A 218 16.54 -0.87 -6.78
N GLN A 219 17.64 -1.59 -6.97
CA GLN A 219 18.45 -1.56 -8.20
C GLN A 219 17.85 -2.34 -9.38
N ALA A 220 16.86 -3.21 -9.17
CA ALA A 220 16.11 -3.82 -10.27
C ALA A 220 14.98 -2.91 -10.80
N CYS A 221 14.52 -1.99 -9.94
CA CYS A 221 13.45 -1.02 -10.21
C CYS A 221 13.78 -0.02 -11.35
N GLU A 222 15.07 0.19 -11.67
CA GLU A 222 15.49 1.07 -12.78
C GLU A 222 15.29 0.48 -14.19
N SER A 223 14.85 -0.78 -14.30
CA SER A 223 14.76 -1.50 -15.58
C SER A 223 13.34 -1.66 -16.15
N SER A 224 12.30 -1.23 -15.42
CA SER A 224 10.94 -1.18 -15.96
C SER A 224 10.84 -0.12 -17.06
N PRO A 225 10.26 -0.42 -18.23
CA PRO A 225 10.11 0.55 -19.33
C PRO A 225 9.42 1.84 -18.88
N ASP A 226 8.40 1.73 -18.02
CA ASP A 226 7.68 2.88 -17.49
C ASP A 226 8.56 3.75 -16.57
N TYR A 227 9.43 3.15 -15.76
CA TYR A 227 10.33 3.87 -14.86
C TYR A 227 11.50 4.50 -15.63
N ALA A 228 12.04 3.79 -16.62
CA ALA A 228 13.07 4.29 -17.52
C ALA A 228 12.55 5.43 -18.41
N GLU A 229 11.32 5.35 -18.90
CA GLU A 229 10.69 6.40 -19.73
C GLU A 229 10.40 7.67 -18.89
N ILE A 230 9.94 7.53 -17.64
CA ILE A 230 9.81 8.66 -16.70
C ILE A 230 11.19 9.30 -16.41
N ARG A 231 12.26 8.50 -16.29
CA ARG A 231 13.63 9.01 -16.10
C ARG A 231 14.18 9.71 -17.35
N ASP A 232 13.94 9.19 -18.54
CA ASP A 232 14.46 9.74 -19.80
C ASP A 232 13.73 11.00 -20.29
N MET A 233 12.44 11.15 -19.99
CA MET A 233 11.71 12.40 -20.23
C MET A 233 12.22 13.58 -19.37
N THR A 234 12.97 13.30 -18.29
CA THR A 234 13.46 14.32 -17.35
C THR A 234 14.95 14.65 -17.49
N SER A 235 15.75 13.79 -18.14
CA SER A 235 17.15 14.09 -18.48
C SER A 235 17.27 15.08 -19.65
N SER A 236 16.25 15.12 -20.51
CA SER A 236 16.16 15.99 -21.69
C SER A 236 15.64 17.40 -21.39
N SER A 237 15.12 17.66 -20.17
CA SER A 237 14.59 18.97 -19.76
C SER A 237 15.57 19.83 -18.94
N GLN A 238 16.81 19.38 -18.71
CA GLN A 238 17.85 20.17 -18.00
C GLN A 238 18.98 20.75 -18.87
N SER A 239 18.99 20.57 -20.20
CA SER A 239 20.09 21.07 -21.05
C SER A 239 19.87 22.45 -21.69
N GLY A 240 18.77 23.14 -21.40
CA GLY A 240 18.43 24.40 -22.07
C GLY A 240 18.30 25.61 -21.14
N THR A 241 19.41 26.16 -20.63
CA THR A 241 19.60 27.63 -20.41
C THR A 241 20.94 27.92 -19.73
N ARG A 242 22.01 28.05 -20.53
CA ARG A 242 23.17 28.90 -20.19
C ARG A 242 23.60 29.66 -21.44
N GLY A 243 23.56 30.98 -21.36
CA GLY A 243 24.15 31.86 -22.37
C GLY A 243 23.52 33.25 -22.44
N LYS A 244 23.76 34.07 -21.41
CA LYS A 244 23.91 35.53 -21.58
C LYS A 244 25.39 35.86 -21.37
N PRO A 245 25.92 36.86 -22.08
CA PRO A 245 25.77 38.26 -21.66
C PRO A 245 24.70 39.01 -22.46
#